data_AF-A0A8B8G9A4-F1
#
_entry.id   AF-A0A8B8G9A4-F1
#
_cell.length_a   1.000
_cell.length_b   1.000
_cell.length_c   1.000
_cell.angle_alpha   90.00
_cell.angle_beta   90.00
_cell.angle_gamma   90.00
#
_symmetry.space_group_name_H-M   'P 1'
#
loop_
_entity.id
_entity.type
_entity.pdbx_description
1 polymer ?
#
loop_
_entity_poly.entity_id
_entity_poly.type
_entity_poly.pdbx_seq_one_letter_code
_entity_poly.pdbx_strand_id
1 'polypeptide(L)'
;MLSLEVIRNIIKQIKENTFYAILLDETSNITVKEQISFCLRTVDKESLEIEEYFMGFYETPKTDSDTLFKIVKDILCRLELDFYNIRGQCFDGASNVSGIHKGLQARIKEIEPRALFVHCQAHFLNLVSQDAKCKKC
;
A
#
# COMPACT_ATOMS: atom_id res chain seq x y z
N MET A 1 -4.03 -5.48 -24.58
CA MET A 1 -5.46 -5.10 -24.69
C MET A 1 -6.28 -5.69 -23.55
N LEU A 2 -6.17 -6.99 -23.26
CA LEU A 2 -6.83 -7.66 -22.12
C LEU A 2 -6.43 -7.13 -20.73
N SER A 3 -5.15 -6.81 -20.50
CA SER A 3 -4.69 -6.32 -19.19
C SER A 3 -5.29 -4.97 -18.78
N LEU A 4 -5.48 -4.06 -19.74
CA LEU A 4 -6.10 -2.75 -19.49
C LEU A 4 -7.59 -2.89 -19.18
N GLU A 5 -8.26 -3.82 -19.84
CA GLU A 5 -9.67 -4.10 -19.61
C GLU A 5 -9.91 -4.69 -18.22
N VAL A 6 -9.06 -5.62 -17.79
CA VAL A 6 -9.07 -6.17 -16.42
C VAL A 6 -8.86 -5.06 -15.39
N ILE A 7 -7.85 -4.20 -15.56
CA ILE A 7 -7.58 -3.08 -14.64
C ILE A 7 -8.77 -2.12 -14.59
N ARG A 8 -9.38 -1.79 -15.73
CA ARG A 8 -10.57 -0.92 -15.78
C ARG A 8 -11.76 -1.52 -15.04
N ASN A 9 -11.99 -2.83 -15.19
CA ASN A 9 -13.07 -3.52 -14.49
C ASN A 9 -12.83 -3.51 -12.98
N ILE A 10 -11.61 -3.77 -12.53
CA ILE A 10 -11.22 -3.67 -11.12
C ILE A 10 -11.45 -2.25 -10.59
N ILE A 11 -10.98 -1.21 -11.31
CA ILE A 11 -11.19 0.19 -10.90
C ILE A 11 -12.68 0.52 -10.80
N LYS A 12 -13.50 0.04 -11.75
CA LYS A 12 -14.96 0.24 -11.72
C LYS A 12 -15.57 -0.37 -10.46
N GLN A 13 -15.20 -1.61 -10.14
CA GLN A 13 -15.67 -2.31 -8.93
C GLN A 13 -15.24 -1.57 -7.65
N ILE A 14 -13.99 -1.11 -7.57
CA ILE A 14 -13.49 -0.33 -6.43
C ILE A 14 -14.26 0.99 -6.29
N LYS A 15 -14.53 1.69 -7.40
CA LYS A 15 -15.35 2.92 -7.40
C LYS A 15 -16.79 2.64 -6.94
N GLU A 16 -17.38 1.52 -7.36
CA GLU A 16 -18.70 1.07 -6.92
C GLU A 16 -18.71 0.76 -5.42
N ASN A 17 -17.65 0.14 -4.88
CA ASN A 17 -17.47 -0.11 -3.44
C ASN A 17 -17.16 1.16 -2.63
N THR A 18 -16.82 2.26 -3.31
CA THR A 18 -16.54 3.60 -2.76
C THR A 18 -15.26 3.68 -1.94
N PHE A 19 -15.07 2.83 -0.93
CA PHE A 19 -13.93 2.90 -0.02
C PHE A 19 -12.93 1.79 -0.27
N TYR A 20 -11.67 2.09 -0.04
CA TYR A 20 -10.59 1.13 -0.18
C TYR A 20 -9.45 1.39 0.82
N ALA A 21 -8.59 0.39 1.00
CA ALA A 21 -7.34 0.50 1.70
C ALA A 21 -6.17 0.31 0.73
N ILE A 22 -5.05 0.96 1.03
CA ILE A 22 -3.81 0.80 0.27
C ILE A 22 -2.85 -0.12 1.02
N LEU A 23 -2.20 -1.03 0.30
CA LEU A 23 -1.14 -1.87 0.82
C LEU A 23 0.11 -1.60 0.00
N LEU A 24 1.22 -1.37 0.69
CA LEU A 24 2.50 -1.09 0.04
C LEU A 24 3.61 -1.81 0.80
N ASP A 25 4.45 -2.51 0.04
CA ASP A 25 5.67 -3.13 0.56
C ASP A 25 6.87 -2.74 -0.33
N GLU A 26 7.99 -2.44 0.32
CA GLU A 26 9.23 -2.04 -0.33
C GLU A 26 10.03 -3.28 -0.74
N THR A 27 10.54 -3.31 -1.97
CA THR A 27 11.34 -4.43 -2.47
C THR A 27 12.35 -3.97 -3.50
N SER A 28 13.40 -4.75 -3.73
CA SER A 28 14.43 -4.44 -4.73
C SER A 28 14.37 -5.44 -5.89
N ASN A 29 14.50 -4.97 -7.13
CA ASN A 29 14.51 -5.85 -8.30
C ASN A 29 15.87 -6.57 -8.48
N ILE A 30 15.97 -7.46 -9.47
CA ILE A 30 17.21 -8.20 -9.77
C ILE A 30 18.42 -7.31 -10.11
N THR A 31 18.18 -6.04 -10.46
CA THR A 31 19.21 -5.03 -10.73
C THR A 31 19.49 -4.11 -9.54
N VAL A 32 18.98 -4.46 -8.34
CA VAL A 32 19.14 -3.68 -7.09
C VAL A 32 18.52 -2.27 -7.18
N LYS A 33 17.50 -2.11 -8.03
CA LYS A 33 16.69 -0.90 -8.02
C LYS A 33 15.52 -1.08 -7.08
N GLU A 34 15.28 -0.07 -6.25
CA GLU A 34 14.13 -0.04 -5.34
C GLU A 34 12.83 0.11 -6.12
N GLN A 35 11.82 -0.59 -5.65
CA GLN A 35 10.47 -0.58 -6.19
C GLN A 35 9.49 -0.85 -5.06
N ILE A 36 8.25 -0.43 -5.26
CA ILE A 36 7.16 -0.74 -4.34
C ILE A 36 6.20 -1.71 -5.01
N SER A 37 5.75 -2.69 -4.25
CA SER A 37 4.52 -3.42 -4.59
C SER A 37 3.33 -2.60 -4.11
N PHE A 38 2.32 -2.42 -4.96
CA PHE A 38 1.11 -1.69 -4.59
C PHE A 38 -0.12 -2.54 -4.80
N CYS A 39 -0.91 -2.70 -3.74
CA CYS A 39 -2.20 -3.38 -3.79
C CYS A 39 -3.31 -2.49 -3.25
N LEU A 40 -4.53 -2.76 -3.73
CA LEU A 40 -5.75 -2.18 -3.20
C LEU A 40 -6.57 -3.28 -2.52
N ARG A 41 -7.11 -2.98 -1.35
CA ARG A 41 -8.08 -3.85 -0.67
C ARG A 41 -9.41 -3.13 -0.57
N THR A 42 -10.48 -3.77 -1.01
CA THR A 42 -11.86 -3.27 -0.91
C THR A 42 -12.74 -4.32 -0.25
N VAL A 43 -13.95 -3.92 0.12
CA VAL A 43 -15.01 -4.83 0.54
C VAL A 43 -16.12 -4.73 -0.50
N ASP A 44 -16.52 -5.87 -1.05
CA ASP A 44 -17.65 -5.94 -1.97
C ASP A 44 -18.95 -5.59 -1.25
N LYS A 45 -19.76 -4.70 -1.83
CA LYS A 45 -20.97 -4.19 -1.17
C LYS A 45 -22.08 -5.22 -1.03
N GLU A 46 -22.12 -6.25 -1.88
CA GLU A 46 -23.19 -7.23 -1.88
C GLU A 46 -22.83 -8.45 -1.03
N SER A 47 -21.68 -9.05 -1.30
CA SER A 47 -21.18 -10.24 -0.62
C SER A 47 -20.55 -9.94 0.74
N LEU A 48 -20.13 -8.68 0.98
CA LEU A 48 -19.34 -8.27 2.14
C LEU A 48 -17.99 -8.97 2.25
N GLU A 49 -17.53 -9.59 1.17
CA GLU A 49 -16.24 -10.26 1.10
C GLU A 49 -15.10 -9.26 0.84
N ILE A 50 -13.93 -9.59 1.36
CA ILE A 50 -12.72 -8.79 1.17
C ILE A 50 -12.10 -9.18 -0.17
N GLU A 51 -11.82 -8.17 -0.99
CA GLU A 51 -11.13 -8.34 -2.27
C GLU A 51 -9.81 -7.57 -2.27
N GLU A 52 -8.76 -8.21 -2.79
CA GLU A 52 -7.43 -7.63 -2.91
C GLU A 52 -6.94 -7.68 -4.36
N TYR A 53 -6.47 -6.54 -4.84
CA TYR A 53 -5.99 -6.38 -6.21
C TYR A 53 -4.56 -5.90 -6.23
N PHE A 54 -3.67 -6.73 -6.77
CA PHE A 54 -2.31 -6.32 -7.07
C PHE A 54 -2.30 -5.40 -8.30
N MET A 55 -1.88 -4.15 -8.10
CA MET A 55 -1.89 -3.13 -9.16
C MET A 55 -0.52 -2.98 -9.84
N GLY A 56 0.49 -3.72 -9.39
CA GLY A 56 1.80 -3.77 -10.02
C GLY A 56 2.95 -3.32 -9.12
N PHE A 57 4.14 -3.38 -9.71
CA PHE A 57 5.35 -2.81 -9.16
C PHE A 57 5.59 -1.42 -9.73
N TYR A 58 6.05 -0.51 -8.88
CA TYR A 58 6.38 0.86 -9.26
C TYR A 58 7.81 1.15 -8.84
N GLU A 59 8.68 1.43 -9.79
CA GLU A 59 10.05 1.82 -9.50
C GLU A 59 10.07 3.09 -8.66
N THR A 60 10.93 3.12 -7.65
CA THR A 60 11.16 4.31 -6.84
C THR A 60 12.64 4.67 -6.82
N PRO A 61 13.01 5.94 -7.03
CA PRO A 61 14.40 6.35 -6.94
C PRO A 61 14.90 6.34 -5.49
N LYS A 62 13.99 6.47 -4.51
CA LYS A 62 14.28 6.54 -3.08
C LYS A 62 13.10 6.01 -2.25
N THR A 63 13.41 5.43 -1.11
CA THR A 63 12.41 4.92 -0.16
C THR A 63 12.05 5.92 0.94
N ASP A 64 12.32 7.22 0.73
CA ASP A 64 11.92 8.24 1.67
C ASP A 64 10.41 8.55 1.58
N SER A 65 9.84 8.96 2.71
CA SER A 65 8.40 9.25 2.84
C SER A 65 7.81 10.19 1.78
N ASP A 66 8.58 11.17 1.29
CA ASP A 66 8.09 12.18 0.35
C ASP A 66 8.00 11.61 -1.07
N THR A 67 9.04 10.88 -1.46
CA THR A 67 9.09 10.14 -2.73
C THR A 67 7.96 9.12 -2.80
N LEU A 68 7.80 8.30 -1.75
CA LEU A 68 6.73 7.30 -1.69
C LEU A 68 5.33 7.92 -1.75
N PHE A 69 5.12 9.04 -1.06
CA PHE A 69 3.83 9.73 -1.09
C PHE A 69 3.48 10.29 -2.48
N LYS A 70 4.46 10.84 -3.20
CA LYS A 70 4.29 11.29 -4.59
C LYS A 70 3.92 10.12 -5.51
N ILE A 71 4.57 8.97 -5.33
CA ILE A 71 4.27 7.76 -6.10
C ILE A 71 2.84 7.29 -5.82
N VAL A 72 2.41 7.21 -4.55
CA VAL A 72 1.03 6.84 -4.20
C VAL A 72 0.01 7.79 -4.84
N LYS A 73 0.26 9.12 -4.79
CA LYS A 73 -0.60 10.10 -5.45
C LYS A 73 -0.68 9.90 -6.96
N ASP A 74 0.46 9.67 -7.61
CA ASP A 74 0.53 9.43 -9.04
C ASP A 74 -0.20 8.13 -9.45
N ILE A 75 -0.04 7.05 -8.69
CA ILE A 75 -0.76 5.79 -8.90
C ILE A 75 -2.27 6.02 -8.81
N LEU A 76 -2.75 6.63 -7.72
CA LEU A 76 -4.18 6.88 -7.54
C LEU A 76 -4.73 7.81 -8.62
N CYS A 77 -3.97 8.82 -9.04
CA CYS A 77 -4.33 9.70 -10.15
C CYS A 77 -4.48 8.92 -11.47
N ARG A 78 -3.54 8.02 -11.79
CA ARG A 78 -3.60 7.18 -13.00
C ARG A 78 -4.74 6.16 -12.98
N LEU A 79 -5.12 5.70 -11.78
CA LEU A 79 -6.27 4.80 -11.58
C LEU A 79 -7.60 5.56 -11.43
N GLU A 80 -7.58 6.89 -11.46
CA GLU A 80 -8.74 7.76 -11.22
C GLU A 80 -9.45 7.45 -9.89
N LEU A 81 -8.68 7.11 -8.85
CA LEU A 81 -9.19 6.82 -7.52
C LEU A 81 -8.97 8.01 -6.58
N ASP A 82 -9.98 8.35 -5.79
CA ASP A 82 -9.95 9.52 -4.92
C ASP A 82 -9.27 9.22 -3.58
N PHE A 83 -8.24 9.99 -3.26
CA PHE A 83 -7.51 9.92 -1.99
C PHE A 83 -8.44 10.04 -0.76
N TYR A 84 -9.54 10.80 -0.84
CA TYR A 84 -10.51 10.97 0.26
C TYR A 84 -11.37 9.71 0.53
N ASN A 85 -11.27 8.70 -0.33
CA ASN A 85 -11.95 7.42 -0.15
C ASN A 85 -11.08 6.36 0.55
N ILE A 86 -9.84 6.69 0.88
CA ILE A 86 -8.97 5.78 1.62
C ILE A 86 -9.49 5.61 3.06
N ARG A 87 -9.63 4.36 3.51
CA ARG A 87 -10.04 4.02 4.90
C ARG A 87 -9.01 3.19 5.63
N GLY A 88 -8.04 2.62 4.93
CA GLY A 88 -6.95 1.87 5.52
C GLY A 88 -5.65 2.05 4.77
N GLN A 89 -4.55 1.84 5.48
CA GLN A 89 -3.20 1.85 4.93
C GLN A 89 -2.37 0.81 5.69
N CYS A 90 -1.71 -0.08 4.94
CA CYS A 90 -0.95 -1.19 5.50
C CYS A 90 0.46 -1.22 4.90
N PHE A 91 1.46 -0.94 5.74
CA PHE A 91 2.89 -0.86 5.36
C PHE A 91 3.76 -1.63 6.35
N ASP A 92 5.03 -1.80 6.02
CA ASP A 92 6.02 -2.35 6.95
C ASP A 92 6.33 -1.39 8.12
N GLY A 93 7.24 -1.81 8.99
CA GLY A 93 7.62 -1.07 10.19
C GLY A 93 8.64 0.05 9.94
N ALA A 94 9.16 0.21 8.73
CA ALA A 94 10.23 1.15 8.45
C ALA A 94 9.79 2.59 8.72
N SER A 95 10.65 3.38 9.35
CA SER A 95 10.31 4.74 9.80
C SER A 95 9.82 5.67 8.67
N ASN A 96 10.26 5.42 7.43
CA ASN A 96 9.84 6.16 6.25
C ASN A 96 8.36 5.93 5.89
N VAL A 97 7.79 4.77 6.22
CA VAL A 97 6.38 4.46 5.94
C VAL A 97 5.51 4.47 7.19
N SER A 98 6.01 3.97 8.32
CA SER A 98 5.28 3.83 9.59
C SER A 98 5.36 5.07 10.49
N GLY A 99 6.31 5.98 10.23
CA GLY A 99 6.60 7.12 11.10
C GLY A 99 5.39 8.04 11.34
N ILE A 100 5.10 8.32 12.61
CA ILE A 100 3.89 9.06 13.03
C ILE A 100 3.89 10.55 12.69
N HIS A 101 5.04 11.15 12.41
CA HIS A 101 5.18 12.59 12.13
C HIS A 101 5.58 12.90 10.70
N LYS A 102 6.41 12.04 10.10
CA LYS A 102 6.99 12.28 8.77
C LYS A 102 6.89 11.07 7.84
N GLY A 103 6.43 9.93 8.35
CA GLY A 103 6.28 8.73 7.53
C GLY A 103 5.17 8.89 6.50
N LEU A 104 5.16 7.99 5.52
CA LEU A 104 4.09 7.90 4.52
C LEU A 104 2.71 7.89 5.20
N GLN A 105 2.56 7.15 6.31
CA GLN A 105 1.26 7.05 6.98
C GLN A 105 0.76 8.34 7.60
N ALA A 106 1.67 9.17 8.12
CA ALA A 106 1.33 10.50 8.62
C ALA A 106 0.83 11.39 7.47
N ARG A 107 1.55 11.40 6.34
CA ARG A 107 1.21 12.20 5.15
C ARG A 107 -0.12 11.80 4.52
N ILE A 108 -0.45 10.51 4.53
CA ILE A 108 -1.78 10.04 4.09
C ILE A 108 -2.87 10.52 5.05
N LYS A 109 -2.63 10.42 6.37
CA LYS A 109 -3.58 10.90 7.39
C LYS A 109 -3.79 12.41 7.38
N GLU A 110 -2.82 13.19 6.94
CA GLU A 110 -2.97 14.63 6.75
C GLU A 110 -4.05 14.96 5.70
N ILE A 111 -4.21 14.13 4.66
CA ILE A 111 -5.24 14.30 3.64
C ILE A 111 -6.54 13.61 4.04
N GLU A 112 -6.44 12.37 4.52
CA GLU A 112 -7.61 11.57 4.92
C GLU A 112 -7.39 11.00 6.34
N PRO A 113 -7.82 11.72 7.39
CA PRO A 113 -7.63 11.32 8.78
C PRO A 113 -8.27 9.97 9.15
N ARG A 114 -9.25 9.50 8.37
CA ARG A 114 -9.93 8.21 8.59
C ARG A 114 -9.15 7.03 8.00
N ALA A 115 -8.04 7.26 7.30
CA ALA A 115 -7.17 6.21 6.79
C ALA A 115 -6.38 5.54 7.92
N LEU A 116 -6.93 4.47 8.50
CA LEU A 116 -6.33 3.76 9.63
C LEU A 116 -5.04 3.05 9.22
N PHE A 117 -3.98 3.25 10.02
CA PHE A 117 -2.70 2.58 9.80
C PHE A 117 -2.67 1.22 10.50
N VAL A 118 -2.28 0.20 9.74
CA VAL A 118 -2.05 -1.16 10.21
C VAL A 118 -0.63 -1.56 9.86
N HIS A 119 0.11 -2.07 10.83
CA HIS A 119 1.45 -2.60 10.59
C HIS A 119 1.36 -3.96 9.90
N CYS A 120 2.18 -4.19 8.87
CA CYS A 120 2.20 -5.43 8.11
C CYS A 120 2.53 -6.62 9.00
N GLN A 121 1.55 -7.51 9.21
CA GLN A 121 1.69 -8.66 10.09
C GLN A 121 2.66 -9.71 9.53
N ALA A 122 2.75 -9.84 8.21
CA ALA A 122 3.74 -10.72 7.58
C ALA A 122 5.16 -10.26 7.90
N HIS A 123 5.42 -8.95 7.78
CA HIS A 123 6.71 -8.36 8.12
C HIS A 123 6.99 -8.51 9.62
N PHE A 124 6.01 -8.20 10.48
CA PHE A 124 6.12 -8.39 11.92
C PHE A 124 6.49 -9.83 12.31
N LEU A 125 5.80 -10.82 11.76
CA LEU A 125 6.05 -12.23 12.03
C LEU A 125 7.44 -12.67 11.54
N ASN A 126 7.88 -12.18 10.39
CA ASN A 126 9.22 -12.43 9.88
C ASN A 126 10.29 -11.89 10.84
N LEU A 127 10.13 -10.66 11.35
CA LEU A 127 11.05 -10.07 12.33
C LEU A 127 11.10 -10.89 13.63
N VAL A 128 9.95 -11.29 14.18
CA VAL A 128 9.89 -12.15 15.37
C VAL A 128 10.60 -13.47 15.12
N SER A 129 10.43 -14.07 13.95
CA SER A 129 11.09 -15.32 13.58
C SER A 129 12.61 -15.17 13.44
N GLN A 130 13.09 -14.03 12.95
CA GLN A 130 14.53 -13.73 12.86
C GLN A 130 15.13 -13.51 14.25
N ASP A 131 14.43 -12.78 15.11
CA ASP A 131 14.84 -12.53 16.50
C ASP A 131 14.90 -13.84 17.30
N ALA A 132 13.89 -14.70 17.17
CA ALA A 132 13.85 -16.02 17.80
C ALA A 132 14.97 -16.96 17.32
N LYS A 133 15.44 -16.81 16.08
CA LYS A 133 16.62 -17.53 15.55
C LYS A 133 17.93 -16.99 16.14
N CYS A 134 17.99 -15.70 16.46
CA CYS A 134 19.15 -15.08 17.08
C CYS A 134 19.18 -15.37 18.59
N LYS A 135 19.31 -16.65 18.96
CA LYS A 135 19.87 -16.99 20.28
C LYS A 135 21.32 -16.52 20.27
N LYS A 136 21.58 -15.34 20.83
CA LYS A 136 22.86 -15.08 21.51
C LYS A 136 22.97 -16.10 22.65
N CYS A 137 23.55 -17.26 22.36
CA CYS A 137 24.38 -18.01 23.31
C CYS A 137 25.83 -17.67 22.98
#